data_AF-A0A159Z7T3-F1
#
_entry.id   AF-A0A159Z7T3-F1
#
_cell.length_a   1.000
_cell.length_b   1.000
_cell.length_c   1.000
_cell.angle_alpha   90.00
_cell.angle_beta   90.00
_cell.angle_gamma   90.00
#
_symmetry.space_group_name_H-M   'P 1'
#
loop_
_entity.id
_entity.type
_entity.pdbx_description
1 polymer ?
#
loop_
_entity_poly.entity_id
_entity_poly.type
_entity_poly.pdbx_seq_one_letter_code
_entity_poly.pdbx_strand_id
1 'polypeptide(L)'
;MRRLVDEITDSRDLLTREVYVCRDGLPYDFNAVRSRLHVDVDPENPTLTWLDTEGPNAWTQSMLLHNEFDKLSGVDPGDRARDDRITGQFFDRLKSVFDEAVFEDINSLRHKSIAHAADHISRSSAKRLREGISLDELARSHYLLIGLYQVISANILQQSWLADAVPVPQYDLFEGINHPIASEAGARSLNQFWEKHCGERGDWCNEAYREIISGDFVFSPV
;
A
#
# COMPACT_ATOMS: atom_id res chain seq x y z
N MET A 1 2.39 8.45 -8.68
CA MET A 1 2.70 8.01 -7.30
C MET A 1 3.91 8.72 -6.70
N ARG A 2 5.07 8.83 -7.37
CA ARG A 2 6.24 9.59 -6.83
C ARG A 2 5.89 10.99 -6.34
N ARG A 3 5.22 11.79 -7.18
CA ARG A 3 4.70 13.11 -6.81
C ARG A 3 3.87 13.11 -5.51
N LEU A 4 3.03 12.10 -5.30
CA LEU A 4 2.22 12.00 -4.08
C LEU A 4 3.10 11.77 -2.85
N VAL A 5 4.10 10.89 -2.95
CA VAL A 5 5.07 10.67 -1.87
C VAL A 5 5.84 11.95 -1.56
N ASP A 6 6.26 12.69 -2.59
CA ASP A 6 6.94 13.97 -2.41
C ASP A 6 6.03 15.00 -1.70
N GLU A 7 4.79 15.17 -2.17
CA GLU A 7 3.81 16.10 -1.57
C GLU A 7 3.49 15.76 -0.10
N ILE A 8 3.31 14.48 0.22
CA ILE A 8 3.08 14.01 1.60
C ILE A 8 4.33 14.28 2.45
N THR A 9 5.52 14.04 1.90
CA THR A 9 6.79 14.28 2.62
C THR A 9 6.97 15.77 2.92
N ASP A 10 6.70 16.64 1.94
CA ASP A 10 6.79 18.09 2.11
C ASP A 10 5.73 18.64 3.08
N SER A 11 4.59 17.94 3.17
CA SER A 11 3.49 18.27 4.09
C SER A 11 3.58 17.53 5.43
N ARG A 12 4.71 16.86 5.73
CA ARG A 12 4.90 16.04 6.94
C ARG A 12 4.56 16.77 8.24
N ASP A 13 4.77 18.08 8.28
CA ASP A 13 4.51 18.89 9.47
C ASP A 13 3.03 18.99 9.83
N LEU A 14 2.13 18.68 8.88
CA LEU A 14 0.69 18.60 9.10
C LEU A 14 0.25 17.23 9.63
N LEU A 15 1.08 16.20 9.50
CA LEU A 15 0.81 14.82 9.90
C LEU A 15 1.28 14.57 11.34
N THR A 16 0.70 15.29 12.29
CA THR A 16 0.96 15.10 13.71
C THR A 16 0.15 13.93 14.28
N ARG A 17 0.58 13.39 15.43
CA ARG A 17 -0.14 12.33 16.15
C ARG A 17 -1.56 12.74 16.48
N GLU A 18 -1.78 13.99 16.90
CA GLU A 18 -3.13 14.48 17.19
C GLU A 18 -4.02 14.47 15.95
N VAL A 19 -3.54 14.96 14.81
CA VAL A 19 -4.31 14.92 13.56
C VAL A 19 -4.59 13.48 13.14
N TYR A 20 -3.60 12.60 13.26
CA TYR A 20 -3.74 11.17 12.93
C TYR A 20 -4.77 10.48 13.81
N VAL A 21 -4.66 10.61 15.13
CA VAL A 21 -5.53 9.86 16.07
C VAL A 21 -6.92 10.47 16.15
N CYS A 22 -7.04 11.79 16.18
CA CYS A 22 -8.31 12.47 16.50
C CYS A 22 -9.15 12.85 15.27
N ARG A 23 -8.74 12.47 14.06
CA ARG A 23 -9.40 12.83 12.79
C ARG A 23 -10.92 12.69 12.82
N ASP A 24 -11.43 11.56 13.30
CA ASP A 24 -12.87 11.24 13.32
C ASP A 24 -13.52 11.45 14.70
N GLY A 25 -12.99 12.41 15.48
CA GLY A 25 -13.51 12.76 16.80
C GLY A 25 -13.13 11.76 17.91
N LEU A 26 -12.16 10.89 17.64
CA LEU A 26 -11.62 9.95 18.62
C LEU A 26 -10.87 10.70 19.75
N PRO A 27 -10.93 10.21 20.99
CA PRO A 27 -10.26 10.85 22.11
C PRO A 27 -8.74 10.65 22.05
N TYR A 28 -7.95 11.71 22.11
CA TYR A 28 -6.49 11.58 22.24
C TYR A 28 -6.11 10.81 23.52
N ASP A 29 -6.67 11.22 24.67
CA ASP A 29 -6.45 10.50 25.93
C ASP A 29 -7.44 9.35 26.07
N PHE A 30 -7.13 8.22 25.43
CA PHE A 30 -7.97 7.02 25.52
C PHE A 30 -8.00 6.42 26.93
N ASN A 31 -6.98 6.63 27.76
CA ASN A 31 -6.95 6.09 29.13
C ASN A 31 -7.99 6.80 30.01
N ALA A 32 -8.09 8.12 29.91
CA ALA A 32 -9.12 8.89 30.62
C ALA A 32 -10.53 8.43 30.23
N VAL A 33 -10.77 8.16 28.94
CA VAL A 33 -12.06 7.64 28.46
C VAL A 33 -12.32 6.22 28.95
N ARG A 34 -11.34 5.32 28.87
CA ARG A 34 -11.45 3.95 29.39
C ARG A 34 -11.80 3.93 30.88
N SER A 35 -11.11 4.73 31.68
CA SER A 35 -11.37 4.87 33.12
C SER A 35 -12.76 5.45 33.41
N ARG A 36 -13.20 6.46 32.65
CA ARG A 36 -14.53 7.07 32.79
C ARG A 36 -15.66 6.08 32.46
N LEU A 37 -15.45 5.22 31.47
CA LEU A 37 -16.46 4.23 31.05
C LEU A 37 -16.50 2.99 31.94
N HIS A 38 -15.59 2.88 32.93
CA HIS A 38 -15.50 1.74 33.86
C HIS A 38 -15.50 0.38 33.15
N VAL A 39 -14.84 0.31 31.98
CA VAL A 39 -14.70 -0.94 31.24
C VAL A 39 -13.55 -1.74 31.86
N ASP A 40 -13.84 -2.40 32.98
CA ASP A 40 -12.96 -3.40 33.57
C ASP A 40 -13.28 -4.76 32.93
N VAL A 41 -12.32 -5.29 32.17
CA VAL A 41 -12.42 -6.63 31.60
C VAL A 41 -12.06 -7.63 32.70
N ASP A 42 -13.04 -8.35 33.23
CA ASP A 42 -12.80 -9.51 34.09
C ASP A 42 -12.16 -10.62 33.24
N PRO A 43 -10.88 -10.98 33.46
CA PRO A 43 -10.22 -12.04 32.69
C PRO A 43 -10.81 -13.42 32.96
N GLU A 44 -11.44 -13.62 34.12
CA GLU A 44 -12.01 -14.91 34.53
C GLU A 44 -13.43 -15.11 33.98
N ASN A 45 -14.15 -14.01 33.69
CA ASN A 45 -15.50 -14.02 33.10
C ASN A 45 -15.62 -13.04 31.92
N PRO A 46 -15.07 -13.38 30.74
CA PRO A 46 -15.15 -12.50 29.59
C PRO A 46 -16.61 -12.31 29.15
N THR A 47 -17.07 -11.07 29.10
CA THR A 47 -18.39 -10.69 28.60
C THR A 47 -18.27 -10.05 27.23
N LEU A 48 -19.18 -10.42 26.32
CA LEU A 48 -19.26 -9.77 25.01
C LEU A 48 -19.90 -8.39 25.19
N THR A 49 -19.13 -7.34 24.93
CA THR A 49 -19.58 -5.96 25.01
C THR A 49 -19.35 -5.26 23.68
N TRP A 50 -20.36 -4.53 23.21
CA TRP A 50 -20.23 -3.66 22.04
C TRP A 50 -19.61 -2.34 22.48
N LEU A 51 -18.46 -2.01 21.89
CA LEU A 51 -17.76 -0.76 22.15
C LEU A 51 -17.93 0.18 20.96
N ASP A 52 -17.94 1.48 21.24
CA ASP A 52 -17.97 2.50 20.21
C ASP A 52 -16.69 2.41 19.36
N THR A 53 -16.84 2.44 18.04
CA THR A 53 -15.72 2.44 17.07
C THR A 53 -15.37 3.84 16.58
N GLU A 54 -16.24 4.81 16.84
CA GLU A 54 -16.12 6.21 16.40
C GLU A 54 -16.53 7.18 17.53
N GLY A 55 -16.11 8.44 17.41
CA GLY A 55 -16.48 9.50 18.36
C GLY A 55 -15.77 9.43 19.72
N PRO A 56 -16.22 10.25 20.70
CA PRO A 56 -15.45 10.57 21.90
C PRO A 56 -15.34 9.42 22.92
N ASN A 57 -16.11 8.35 22.76
CA ASN A 57 -16.10 7.17 23.63
C ASN A 57 -15.27 6.01 23.08
N ALA A 58 -14.85 6.07 21.80
CA ALA A 58 -14.15 4.99 21.11
C ALA A 58 -12.67 4.90 21.50
N TRP A 59 -12.43 4.63 22.79
CA TRP A 59 -11.10 4.54 23.38
C TRP A 59 -10.27 3.41 22.80
N THR A 60 -10.89 2.28 22.44
CA THR A 60 -10.19 1.13 21.85
C THR A 60 -9.62 1.49 20.47
N GLN A 61 -10.40 2.18 19.64
CA GLN A 61 -9.94 2.63 18.33
C GLN A 61 -8.80 3.64 18.46
N SER A 62 -8.95 4.62 19.37
CA SER A 62 -7.86 5.58 19.67
C SER A 62 -6.57 4.88 20.13
N MET A 63 -6.67 3.89 21.02
CA MET A 63 -5.53 3.09 21.46
C MET A 63 -4.83 2.38 20.28
N LEU A 64 -5.59 1.78 19.37
CA LEU A 64 -5.03 1.13 18.18
C LEU A 64 -4.28 2.11 17.29
N LEU A 65 -4.86 3.29 17.03
CA LEU A 65 -4.23 4.32 16.21
C LEU A 65 -2.97 4.91 16.86
N HIS A 66 -2.95 5.07 18.18
CA HIS A 66 -1.73 5.44 18.90
C HIS A 66 -0.63 4.41 18.74
N ASN A 67 -0.95 3.13 18.91
CA ASN A 67 0.02 2.04 18.77
C ASN A 67 0.53 1.90 17.33
N GLU A 68 -0.30 2.24 16.33
CA GLU A 68 0.14 2.32 14.94
C GLU A 68 1.07 3.52 14.73
N PHE A 69 0.69 4.71 15.22
CA PHE A 69 1.50 5.91 15.06
C PHE A 69 2.86 5.83 15.78
N ASP A 70 2.96 5.10 16.89
CA ASP A 70 4.24 4.80 17.55
C ASP A 70 5.22 4.13 16.59
N LYS A 71 4.74 3.22 15.72
CA LYS A 71 5.59 2.55 14.72
C LYS A 71 6.07 3.51 13.64
N LEU A 72 5.28 4.53 13.31
CA LEU A 72 5.59 5.52 12.26
C LEU A 72 6.51 6.64 12.77
N SER A 73 6.27 7.09 14.02
CA SER A 73 7.03 8.16 14.68
C SER A 73 8.27 7.66 15.40
N GLY A 74 8.33 6.37 15.76
CA GLY A 74 9.40 5.79 16.58
C GLY A 74 9.39 6.27 18.03
N VAL A 75 8.30 6.90 18.49
CA VAL A 75 8.15 7.41 19.86
C VAL A 75 7.59 6.31 20.76
N ASP A 76 8.20 6.12 21.91
CA ASP A 76 7.77 5.14 22.90
C ASP A 76 6.40 5.50 23.51
N PRO A 77 5.57 4.51 23.88
CA PRO A 77 4.23 4.77 24.42
C PRO A 77 4.16 5.69 25.65
N GLY A 78 5.24 5.77 26.43
CA GLY A 78 5.35 6.63 27.61
C GLY A 78 5.64 8.11 27.31
N ASP A 79 6.19 8.40 26.13
CA ASP A 79 6.71 9.73 25.75
C ASP A 79 5.87 10.41 24.66
N ARG A 80 4.67 9.88 24.39
CA ARG A 80 3.77 10.35 23.32
C ARG A 80 3.40 11.82 23.50
N ALA A 81 3.61 12.62 22.47
CA ALA A 81 3.19 14.02 22.41
C ALA A 81 2.25 14.29 21.22
N ARG A 82 1.37 15.28 21.36
CA ARG A 82 0.36 15.61 20.34
C ARG A 82 0.96 16.02 19.01
N ASP A 83 2.11 16.67 19.07
CA ASP A 83 2.89 17.20 17.96
C ASP A 83 3.95 16.24 17.41
N ASP A 84 4.01 14.99 17.92
CA ASP A 84 4.85 13.93 17.35
C ASP A 84 4.57 13.77 15.86
N ARG A 85 5.63 13.54 15.07
CA ARG A 85 5.55 13.41 13.61
C ARG A 85 6.09 12.06 13.18
N ILE A 86 5.56 11.54 12.07
CA ILE A 86 6.15 10.40 11.35
C ILE A 86 7.62 10.69 11.07
N THR A 87 8.53 9.73 11.17
CA THR A 87 9.97 9.98 10.97
C THR A 87 10.30 10.34 9.53
N GLY A 88 11.34 11.16 9.31
CA GLY A 88 11.87 11.41 7.96
C GLY A 88 12.35 10.13 7.27
N GLN A 89 12.97 9.24 8.04
CA GLN A 89 13.46 7.94 7.58
C GLN A 89 12.36 7.08 6.97
N PHE A 90 11.13 7.14 7.51
CA PHE A 90 9.99 6.45 6.92
C PHE A 90 9.71 6.94 5.49
N PHE A 91 9.70 8.26 5.27
CA PHE A 91 9.50 8.83 3.93
C PHE A 91 10.68 8.56 2.99
N ASP A 92 11.91 8.59 3.50
CA ASP A 92 13.09 8.24 2.71
C ASP A 92 12.99 6.80 2.18
N ARG A 93 12.44 5.88 2.98
CA ARG A 93 12.17 4.50 2.56
C ARG A 93 11.09 4.42 1.47
N LEU A 94 10.02 5.22 1.57
CA LEU A 94 9.01 5.28 0.51
C LEU A 94 9.60 5.82 -0.80
N LYS A 95 10.50 6.81 -0.71
CA LYS A 95 11.20 7.37 -1.87
C LYS A 95 12.15 6.36 -2.50
N SER A 96 12.86 5.56 -1.70
CA SER A 96 13.82 4.57 -2.21
C SER A 96 13.18 3.47 -3.06
N VAL A 97 11.89 3.18 -2.87
CA VAL A 97 11.15 2.25 -3.75
C VAL A 97 11.25 2.69 -5.22
N PHE A 98 11.25 3.99 -5.49
CA PHE A 98 11.32 4.51 -6.85
C PHE A 98 12.74 4.58 -7.42
N ASP A 99 13.75 4.20 -6.63
CA ASP A 99 15.14 4.13 -7.07
C ASP A 99 15.52 2.69 -7.52
N GLU A 100 14.56 1.77 -7.44
CA GLU A 100 14.64 0.43 -8.04
C GLU A 100 14.85 0.51 -9.56
N ALA A 101 15.74 -0.35 -10.08
CA ALA A 101 16.19 -0.34 -11.48
C ALA A 101 15.02 -0.38 -12.47
N VAL A 102 13.96 -1.12 -12.12
CA VAL A 102 12.74 -1.24 -12.94
C VAL A 102 12.11 0.12 -13.28
N PHE A 103 12.14 1.09 -12.36
CA PHE A 103 11.59 2.42 -12.59
C PHE A 103 12.52 3.30 -13.41
N GLU A 104 13.84 3.14 -13.26
CA GLU A 104 14.81 3.79 -14.16
C GLU A 104 14.58 3.35 -15.60
N ASP A 105 14.34 2.07 -15.80
CA ASP A 105 14.19 1.44 -17.12
C ASP A 105 12.90 1.85 -17.82
N ILE A 106 11.78 1.81 -17.09
CA ILE A 106 10.49 2.31 -17.56
C ILE A 106 10.60 3.80 -17.92
N ASN A 107 11.26 4.62 -17.07
CA ASN A 107 11.42 6.04 -17.35
C ASN A 107 12.32 6.29 -18.56
N SER A 108 13.43 5.55 -18.70
CA SER A 108 14.36 5.66 -19.83
C SER A 108 13.65 5.33 -21.14
N LEU A 109 12.82 4.27 -21.16
CA LEU A 109 11.99 3.96 -22.32
C LEU A 109 11.02 5.11 -22.59
N ARG A 110 10.22 5.56 -21.60
CA ARG A 110 9.24 6.64 -21.76
C ARG A 110 9.85 7.90 -22.38
N HIS A 111 11.00 8.36 -21.87
CA HIS A 111 11.65 9.57 -22.37
C HIS A 111 12.11 9.43 -23.81
N LYS A 112 12.59 8.24 -24.21
CA LYS A 112 13.18 8.01 -25.53
C LYS A 112 12.17 7.55 -26.59
N SER A 113 11.04 6.97 -26.20
CA SER A 113 10.03 6.40 -27.12
C SER A 113 8.72 7.18 -27.20
N ILE A 114 8.27 7.81 -26.10
CA ILE A 114 6.92 8.41 -25.99
C ILE A 114 6.98 9.92 -25.81
N ALA A 115 7.76 10.42 -24.84
CA ALA A 115 7.64 11.81 -24.38
C ALA A 115 8.43 12.82 -25.24
N HIS A 116 9.57 12.42 -25.78
CA HIS A 116 10.32 13.22 -26.73
C HIS A 116 10.60 12.34 -27.95
N ALA A 117 10.27 12.82 -29.15
CA ALA A 117 10.75 12.22 -30.38
C ALA A 117 12.28 12.45 -30.44
N ALA A 118 13.03 11.70 -29.63
CA ALA A 118 14.48 11.80 -29.57
C ALA A 118 15.03 11.59 -30.98
N ASP A 119 16.05 12.35 -31.35
CA ASP A 119 16.64 12.25 -32.68
C ASP A 119 17.17 10.82 -32.93
N HIS A 120 17.23 10.41 -34.20
CA HIS A 120 17.53 9.03 -34.63
C HIS A 120 18.83 8.48 -34.02
N ILE A 121 19.81 9.36 -33.78
CA ILE A 121 21.10 9.05 -33.14
C ILE A 121 20.89 8.64 -31.67
N SER A 122 20.06 9.37 -30.91
CA SER A 122 19.73 9.06 -29.52
C SER A 122 18.90 7.79 -29.35
N ARG A 123 18.09 7.42 -30.36
CA ARG A 123 17.36 6.15 -30.39
C ARG A 123 18.28 4.97 -30.72
N SER A 124 19.26 5.19 -31.62
CA SER A 124 20.17 4.14 -32.08
C SER A 124 21.13 3.64 -31.00
N SER A 125 21.51 4.49 -30.04
CA SER A 125 22.40 4.17 -28.91
C SER A 125 21.69 3.53 -27.71
N ALA A 126 20.36 3.54 -27.68
CA ALA A 126 19.58 2.97 -26.58
C ALA A 126 19.28 1.49 -26.84
N LYS A 127 20.16 0.60 -26.37
CA LYS A 127 19.99 -0.87 -26.42
C LYS A 127 18.59 -1.32 -25.94
N ARG A 128 18.11 -0.74 -24.82
CA ARG A 128 16.77 -1.01 -24.25
C ARG A 128 15.57 -0.63 -25.11
N LEU A 129 15.70 0.34 -26.01
CA LEU A 129 14.61 0.72 -26.92
C LEU A 129 14.27 -0.42 -27.90
N ARG A 130 15.23 -1.30 -28.19
CA ARG A 130 15.06 -2.48 -29.06
C ARG A 130 14.65 -3.73 -28.28
N GLU A 131 15.12 -3.86 -27.04
CA GLU A 131 14.83 -5.01 -26.17
C GLU A 131 13.45 -4.89 -25.50
N GLY A 132 12.91 -3.67 -25.37
CA GLY A 132 11.61 -3.43 -24.73
C GLY A 132 11.69 -3.53 -23.21
N ILE A 133 10.53 -3.65 -22.57
CA ILE A 133 10.38 -3.96 -21.14
C ILE A 133 9.81 -5.38 -21.06
N SER A 134 10.36 -6.22 -20.20
CA SER A 134 9.86 -7.58 -19.99
C SER A 134 8.57 -7.58 -19.18
N LEU A 135 7.79 -8.66 -19.28
CA LEU A 135 6.61 -8.83 -18.42
C LEU A 135 6.99 -8.90 -16.93
N ASP A 136 8.18 -9.41 -16.61
CA ASP A 136 8.68 -9.49 -15.23
C ASP A 136 9.04 -8.11 -14.67
N GLU A 137 9.62 -7.22 -15.50
CA GLU A 137 9.86 -5.83 -15.13
C GLU A 137 8.52 -5.11 -14.87
N LEU A 138 7.51 -5.31 -15.73
CA LEU A 138 6.17 -4.76 -15.48
C LEU A 138 5.56 -5.31 -14.20
N ALA A 139 5.65 -6.63 -13.97
CA ALA A 139 5.16 -7.28 -12.77
C ALA A 139 5.82 -6.72 -11.50
N ARG A 140 7.15 -6.58 -11.49
CA ARG A 140 7.89 -5.98 -10.36
C ARG A 140 7.50 -4.52 -10.13
N SER A 141 7.29 -3.75 -11.19
CA SER A 141 6.84 -2.36 -11.04
C SER A 141 5.45 -2.27 -10.40
N HIS A 142 4.51 -3.14 -10.80
CA HIS A 142 3.18 -3.20 -10.19
C HIS A 142 3.25 -3.67 -8.73
N TYR A 143 4.02 -4.71 -8.44
CA TYR A 143 4.25 -5.21 -7.08
C TYR A 143 4.66 -4.06 -6.13
N LEU A 144 5.68 -3.29 -6.52
CA LEU A 144 6.18 -2.17 -5.73
C LEU A 144 5.15 -1.03 -5.59
N LEU A 145 4.43 -0.70 -6.67
CA LEU A 145 3.40 0.35 -6.65
C LEU A 145 2.20 -0.03 -5.79
N ILE A 146 1.78 -1.30 -5.79
CA ILE A 146 0.70 -1.82 -4.94
C ILE A 146 1.11 -1.73 -3.48
N GLY A 147 2.31 -2.20 -3.12
CA GLY A 147 2.82 -2.08 -1.76
C GLY A 147 2.90 -0.62 -1.29
N LEU A 148 3.39 0.27 -2.15
CA LEU A 148 3.49 1.69 -1.82
C LEU A 148 2.11 2.34 -1.65
N TYR A 149 1.15 2.00 -2.52
CA TYR A 149 -0.23 2.42 -2.38
C TYR A 149 -0.80 1.96 -1.04
N GLN A 150 -0.58 0.69 -0.69
CA GLN A 150 -1.08 0.08 0.54
C GLN A 150 -0.53 0.78 1.79
N VAL A 151 0.76 1.11 1.81
CA VAL A 151 1.39 1.83 2.93
C VAL A 151 0.82 3.24 3.06
N ILE A 152 0.68 3.96 1.95
CA ILE A 152 0.11 5.32 1.97
C ILE A 152 -1.36 5.28 2.42
N SER A 153 -2.15 4.38 1.84
CA SER A 153 -3.58 4.30 2.14
C SER A 153 -3.83 3.86 3.58
N ALA A 154 -3.23 2.75 4.01
CA ALA A 154 -3.50 2.15 5.31
C ALA A 154 -2.82 2.91 6.46
N ASN A 155 -1.51 3.19 6.35
CA ASN A 155 -0.75 3.73 7.49
C ASN A 155 -0.69 5.26 7.55
N ILE A 156 -0.80 5.97 6.43
CA ILE A 156 -0.71 7.45 6.44
C ILE A 156 -2.11 8.06 6.43
N LEU A 157 -2.96 7.59 5.51
CA LEU A 157 -4.28 8.18 5.27
C LEU A 157 -5.42 7.47 6.01
N GLN A 158 -5.12 6.40 6.76
CA GLN A 158 -6.10 5.60 7.50
C GLN A 158 -7.31 5.20 6.65
N GLN A 159 -7.06 4.88 5.39
CA GLN A 159 -8.07 4.40 4.45
C GLN A 159 -8.12 2.88 4.46
N SER A 160 -9.12 2.33 3.80
CA SER A 160 -9.30 0.89 3.68
C SER A 160 -8.07 0.21 3.09
N TRP A 161 -7.77 -0.95 3.65
CA TRP A 161 -6.79 -1.87 3.11
C TRP A 161 -7.26 -2.38 1.74
N LEU A 162 -6.40 -2.41 0.73
CA LEU A 162 -6.76 -3.05 -0.54
C LEU A 162 -6.83 -4.57 -0.33
N ALA A 163 -8.04 -5.11 -0.38
CA ALA A 163 -8.25 -6.55 -0.17
C ALA A 163 -7.65 -7.41 -1.29
N ASP A 164 -7.60 -6.88 -2.52
CA ASP A 164 -7.06 -7.57 -3.70
C ASP A 164 -6.55 -6.55 -4.73
N ALA A 165 -5.46 -6.87 -5.42
CA ALA A 165 -4.88 -6.04 -6.46
C ALA A 165 -5.67 -6.11 -7.77
N VAL A 166 -6.42 -7.20 -7.99
CA VAL A 166 -7.24 -7.37 -9.20
C VAL A 166 -8.71 -7.19 -8.85
N PRO A 167 -9.45 -6.30 -9.54
CA PRO A 167 -10.89 -6.18 -9.35
C PRO A 167 -11.61 -7.49 -9.65
N VAL A 168 -12.52 -7.88 -8.76
CA VAL A 168 -13.35 -9.08 -8.95
C VAL A 168 -14.29 -8.86 -10.15
N PRO A 169 -14.16 -9.65 -11.23
CA PRO A 169 -15.05 -9.51 -12.38
C PRO A 169 -16.48 -9.90 -11.97
N GLN A 170 -17.44 -9.07 -12.39
CA GLN A 170 -18.87 -9.31 -12.10
C GLN A 170 -19.52 -10.30 -13.08
N TYR A 171 -18.87 -10.57 -14.20
CA TYR A 171 -19.32 -11.48 -15.27
C TYR A 171 -18.15 -12.36 -15.74
N ASP A 172 -18.45 -13.44 -16.46
CA ASP A 172 -17.40 -14.27 -17.07
C ASP A 172 -16.67 -13.47 -18.15
N LEU A 173 -15.37 -13.20 -17.90
CA LEU A 173 -14.51 -12.41 -18.77
C LEU A 173 -14.31 -13.04 -20.15
N PHE A 174 -14.53 -14.35 -20.27
CA PHE A 174 -14.35 -15.10 -21.52
C PHE A 174 -15.67 -15.57 -22.13
N GLU A 175 -16.81 -15.13 -21.60
CA GLU A 175 -18.11 -15.39 -22.20
C GLU A 175 -18.12 -14.92 -23.67
N GLY A 176 -18.43 -15.83 -24.60
CA GLY A 176 -18.46 -15.54 -26.03
C GLY A 176 -17.13 -15.65 -26.79
N ILE A 177 -15.98 -15.83 -26.11
CA ILE A 177 -14.68 -16.07 -26.77
C ILE A 177 -14.58 -17.50 -27.37
N ASN A 178 -15.49 -18.37 -26.96
CA ASN A 178 -15.62 -19.79 -27.34
C ASN A 178 -15.97 -20.01 -28.83
N HIS A 179 -16.15 -18.93 -29.61
CA HIS A 179 -16.54 -19.02 -31.02
C HIS A 179 -16.08 -17.78 -31.80
N PRO A 180 -15.27 -17.87 -32.88
CA PRO A 180 -14.50 -18.99 -33.45
C PRO A 180 -13.02 -19.04 -32.99
N ILE A 181 -12.64 -18.23 -31.99
CA ILE A 181 -11.23 -17.94 -31.68
C ILE A 181 -10.59 -18.98 -30.74
N ALA A 182 -11.36 -19.55 -29.81
CA ALA A 182 -10.88 -20.53 -28.85
C ALA A 182 -11.87 -21.68 -28.65
N SER A 183 -11.35 -22.90 -28.42
CA SER A 183 -12.18 -24.04 -27.99
C SER A 183 -12.64 -23.87 -26.55
N GLU A 184 -13.69 -24.56 -26.15
CA GLU A 184 -14.17 -24.58 -24.75
C GLU A 184 -13.08 -25.06 -23.76
N ALA A 185 -12.22 -26.00 -24.19
CA ALA A 185 -11.06 -26.40 -23.40
C ALA A 185 -10.03 -25.27 -23.29
N GLY A 186 -9.81 -24.50 -24.36
CA GLY A 186 -8.97 -23.30 -24.35
C GLY A 186 -9.52 -22.22 -23.42
N ALA A 187 -10.82 -21.94 -23.47
CA ALA A 187 -11.48 -20.98 -22.57
C ALA A 187 -11.33 -21.38 -21.10
N ARG A 188 -11.50 -22.67 -20.76
CA ARG A 188 -11.23 -23.16 -19.40
C ARG A 188 -9.77 -22.99 -18.99
N SER A 189 -8.83 -23.26 -19.88
CA SER A 189 -7.40 -23.06 -19.60
C SER A 189 -7.07 -21.58 -19.38
N LEU A 190 -7.70 -20.66 -20.12
CA LEU A 190 -7.54 -19.22 -19.94
C LEU A 190 -8.12 -18.76 -18.61
N ASN A 191 -9.29 -19.27 -18.21
CA ASN A 191 -9.88 -19.00 -16.91
C ASN A 191 -8.98 -19.45 -15.75
N GLN A 192 -8.46 -20.68 -15.80
CA GLN A 192 -7.52 -21.18 -14.79
C GLN A 192 -6.22 -20.35 -14.72
N PHE A 193 -5.69 -19.96 -15.88
CA PHE A 193 -4.52 -19.11 -15.96
C PHE A 193 -4.80 -17.72 -15.36
N TRP A 194 -5.96 -17.14 -15.64
CA TRP A 194 -6.41 -15.88 -15.05
C TRP A 194 -6.57 -15.97 -13.53
N GLU A 195 -7.27 -16.99 -13.02
CA GLU A 195 -7.48 -17.20 -11.59
C GLU A 195 -6.15 -17.35 -10.83
N LYS A 196 -5.21 -18.13 -11.37
CA LYS A 196 -3.85 -18.25 -10.81
C LYS A 196 -3.19 -16.87 -10.69
N HIS A 197 -3.29 -16.09 -11.76
CA HIS A 197 -2.71 -14.76 -11.84
C HIS A 197 -3.40 -13.72 -10.96
N CYS A 198 -4.70 -13.87 -10.68
CA CYS A 198 -5.38 -13.06 -9.67
C CYS A 198 -4.88 -13.42 -8.27
N GLY A 199 -4.78 -14.71 -7.94
CA GLY A 199 -4.27 -15.18 -6.66
C GLY A 199 -2.86 -14.64 -6.35
N GLU A 200 -1.94 -14.78 -7.30
CA GLU A 200 -0.58 -14.24 -7.21
C GLU A 200 -0.57 -12.73 -6.90
N ARG A 201 -1.49 -11.97 -7.51
CA ARG A 201 -1.57 -10.50 -7.36
C ARG A 201 -2.28 -10.11 -6.06
N GLY A 202 -3.20 -10.93 -5.58
CA GLY A 202 -3.77 -10.80 -4.25
C GLY A 202 -2.70 -10.92 -3.16
N ASP A 203 -1.79 -11.88 -3.28
CA ASP A 203 -0.67 -12.07 -2.34
C ASP A 203 0.25 -10.84 -2.28
N TRP A 204 0.47 -10.16 -3.41
CA TRP A 204 1.29 -8.95 -3.49
C TRP A 204 0.83 -7.83 -2.55
N CYS A 205 -0.47 -7.71 -2.28
CA CYS A 205 -1.01 -6.68 -1.38
C CYS A 205 -0.41 -6.78 0.04
N ASN A 206 -0.14 -8.00 0.50
CA ASN A 206 0.48 -8.25 1.80
C ASN A 206 2.01 -8.29 1.72
N GLU A 207 2.55 -8.97 0.72
CA GLU A 207 4.00 -9.19 0.59
C GLU A 207 4.73 -7.87 0.34
N ALA A 208 4.30 -7.10 -0.66
CA ALA A 208 4.94 -5.83 -1.03
C ALA A 208 4.82 -4.81 0.11
N TYR A 209 3.68 -4.78 0.80
CA TYR A 209 3.50 -3.96 2.00
C TYR A 209 4.54 -4.31 3.08
N ARG A 210 4.71 -5.60 3.37
CA ARG A 210 5.64 -6.05 4.42
C ARG A 210 7.07 -5.70 4.08
N GLU A 211 7.51 -5.91 2.84
CA GLU A 211 8.86 -5.52 2.37
C GLU A 211 9.11 -4.02 2.57
N ILE A 212 8.14 -3.17 2.20
CA ILE A 212 8.30 -1.71 2.32
C ILE A 212 8.29 -1.29 3.80
N ILE A 213 7.45 -1.89 4.65
CA ILE A 213 7.39 -1.55 6.08
C ILE A 213 8.58 -2.11 6.87
N SER A 214 9.14 -3.26 6.51
CA SER A 214 10.35 -3.79 7.15
C SER A 214 11.61 -3.05 6.68
N GLY A 215 11.65 -2.64 5.41
CA GLY A 215 12.86 -2.17 4.75
C GLY A 215 13.77 -3.30 4.23
N ASP A 216 13.29 -4.54 4.29
CA ASP A 216 13.99 -5.72 3.78
C ASP A 216 13.46 -6.06 2.39
N PHE A 217 14.11 -5.56 1.34
CA PHE A 217 13.80 -5.91 -0.05
C PHE A 217 14.39 -7.29 -0.39
N VAL A 218 13.70 -8.37 -0.02
CA VAL A 218 14.11 -9.73 -0.39
C VAL A 218 13.18 -10.24 -1.49
N PHE A 219 13.57 -10.05 -2.75
CA PHE A 219 12.84 -10.65 -3.88
C PHE A 219 13.41 -12.04 -4.22
N SER A 220 12.53 -13.05 -4.27
CA SER A 220 12.80 -14.32 -4.93
C SER A 220 12.08 -14.31 -6.29
N PRO A 221 12.79 -14.38 -7.43
CA PRO A 221 12.14 -14.56 -8.71
C PRO A 221 11.45 -15.93 -8.76
N VAL A 222 10.22 -15.94 -9.28
CA VAL A 222 9.49 -17.16 -9.68
C VAL A 222 9.88 -17.53 -11.11
#